data_AF-A0A2E9XB26-F1
#
_entry.id   AF-A0A2E9XB26-F1
#
_cell.length_a   1.000
_cell.length_b   1.000
_cell.length_c   1.000
_cell.angle_alpha   90.00
_cell.angle_beta   90.00
_cell.angle_gamma   90.00
#
_symmetry.space_group_name_H-M   'P 1'
#
loop_
_entity.id
_entity.type
_entity.pdbx_description
1 polymer ?
#
loop_
_entity_poly.entity_id
_entity_poly.type
_entity_poly.pdbx_seq_one_letter_code
_entity_poly.pdbx_strand_id
1 'polypeptide(L)'
;MKKAVLSVVSVVTFLAACSSTSSQLANPIDSTTTAPKSLEPVEKEPEQQFIEDMWDKQAARPGADIEKVFRLYQEKAAIGPKNMACWDPQNIEADVCTELVKSMVLLDVHLKEIIPLLDSLELPWRLVVRDCEPQAVTKDIQAGRVNLETIDDVVTGYFVER
;
A
#
# COMPACT_ATOMS: atom_id res chain seq x y z
N MET A 1 15.13 39.02 52.88
CA MET A 1 13.66 38.89 52.70
C MET A 1 13.43 37.60 51.91
N LYS A 2 12.92 36.53 52.56
CA LYS A 2 11.57 35.94 52.40
C LYS A 2 11.30 35.48 50.94
N LYS A 3 10.96 34.23 50.61
CA LYS A 3 10.52 33.01 51.33
C LYS A 3 10.74 31.79 50.41
N ALA A 4 10.99 30.63 51.01
CA ALA A 4 10.97 29.32 50.36
C ALA A 4 9.53 28.89 50.02
N VAL A 5 9.37 28.08 48.97
CA VAL A 5 8.15 27.34 48.67
C VAL A 5 8.51 25.86 48.51
N LEU A 6 8.07 25.07 49.48
CA LEU A 6 7.91 23.61 49.45
C LEU A 6 6.60 23.26 48.73
N SER A 7 6.57 22.12 48.03
CA SER A 7 5.49 21.12 47.97
C SER A 7 5.34 20.53 46.56
N VAL A 8 4.93 19.29 46.32
CA VAL A 8 4.68 18.07 47.11
C VAL A 8 4.65 16.96 46.04
N VAL A 9 5.26 15.81 46.33
CA VAL A 9 5.14 14.57 45.53
C VAL A 9 3.75 13.97 45.75
N SER A 10 3.05 13.60 44.68
CA SER A 10 1.91 12.68 44.75
C SER A 10 1.99 11.63 43.65
N VAL A 11 2.32 10.40 44.08
CA VAL A 11 2.11 9.15 43.35
C VAL A 11 0.66 8.74 43.56
N VAL A 12 -0.08 8.47 42.49
CA VAL A 12 -1.35 7.72 42.57
C VAL A 12 -1.37 6.67 41.46
N THR A 13 -1.14 5.44 41.87
CA THR A 13 -1.45 4.19 41.16
C THR A 13 -2.96 3.96 41.16
N PHE A 14 -3.55 3.67 40.00
CA PHE A 14 -4.86 3.02 39.91
C PHE A 14 -4.70 1.64 39.27
N LEU A 15 -4.77 0.62 40.13
CA LEU A 15 -5.16 -0.73 39.75
C LEU A 15 -6.69 -0.76 39.62
N ALA A 16 -7.20 -1.16 38.46
CA ALA A 16 -8.58 -1.61 38.32
C ALA A 16 -8.57 -2.93 37.52
N ALA A 17 -8.53 -4.03 38.27
CA ALA A 17 -8.96 -5.32 37.77
C ALA A 17 -10.50 -5.33 37.76
N CYS A 18 -11.12 -5.68 36.65
CA CYS A 18 -12.51 -6.11 36.61
C CYS A 18 -12.58 -7.47 35.92
N SER A 19 -12.54 -8.51 36.74
CA SER A 19 -13.03 -9.83 36.41
C SER A 19 -14.53 -9.76 36.12
N SER A 20 -14.99 -10.39 35.04
CA SER A 20 -16.40 -10.74 34.85
C SER A 20 -16.52 -12.26 34.74
N THR A 21 -16.96 -12.88 35.83
CA THR A 21 -17.41 -14.28 35.85
C THR A 21 -18.85 -14.31 36.37
N SER A 22 -19.62 -15.26 35.82
CA SER A 22 -20.90 -15.81 36.31
C SER A 22 -22.16 -15.14 35.74
N SER A 23 -23.17 -15.83 35.19
CA SER A 23 -23.48 -17.26 35.21
C SER A 23 -24.43 -17.66 34.07
N GLN A 24 -24.29 -18.93 33.68
CA GLN A 24 -25.13 -19.74 32.80
C GLN A 24 -26.63 -19.69 33.11
N LEU A 25 -27.47 -19.87 32.08
CA LEU A 25 -28.59 -20.80 32.14
C LEU A 25 -28.90 -21.45 30.77
N ALA A 26 -28.34 -22.65 30.62
CA ALA A 26 -28.86 -23.88 30.00
C ALA A 26 -30.03 -23.87 28.97
N ASN A 27 -29.74 -24.46 27.79
CA ASN A 27 -30.42 -25.59 27.11
C ASN A 27 -30.70 -25.37 25.61
N PRO A 28 -30.80 -26.42 24.76
CA PRO A 28 -30.21 -27.75 24.81
C PRO A 28 -29.30 -28.04 23.58
N ILE A 29 -28.50 -29.10 23.71
CA ILE A 29 -27.74 -29.71 22.61
C ILE A 29 -28.73 -30.19 21.55
N ASP A 30 -28.69 -29.57 20.37
CA ASP A 30 -29.18 -30.21 19.15
C ASP A 30 -27.98 -30.52 18.26
N SER A 31 -27.55 -31.78 18.33
CA SER A 31 -26.52 -32.35 17.46
C SER A 31 -27.06 -32.45 16.05
N THR A 32 -27.10 -31.33 15.33
CA THR A 32 -27.10 -31.37 13.87
C THR A 32 -25.65 -31.20 13.42
N THR A 33 -25.01 -32.33 13.17
CA THR A 33 -23.78 -32.42 12.37
C THR A 33 -24.04 -31.77 11.02
N THR A 34 -23.80 -30.47 10.94
CA THR A 34 -23.56 -29.80 9.67
C THR A 34 -22.15 -30.23 9.30
N ALA A 35 -22.05 -31.17 8.37
CA ALA A 35 -20.81 -31.53 7.72
C ALA A 35 -20.06 -30.23 7.35
N PRO A 36 -18.73 -30.15 7.56
CA PRO A 36 -17.98 -29.03 6.99
C PRO A 36 -18.24 -29.08 5.49
N LYS A 37 -18.95 -28.06 5.00
CA LYS A 37 -18.99 -27.78 3.56
C LYS A 37 -17.54 -27.52 3.23
N SER A 38 -16.89 -28.56 2.70
CA SER A 38 -15.57 -28.47 2.08
C SER A 38 -15.66 -27.24 1.20
N LEU A 39 -14.97 -26.17 1.61
CA LEU A 39 -14.73 -25.04 0.74
C LEU A 39 -13.92 -25.66 -0.39
N GLU A 40 -14.60 -26.02 -1.47
CA GLU A 40 -13.93 -26.25 -2.74
C GLU A 40 -12.98 -25.05 -2.91
N PRO A 41 -11.69 -25.28 -3.23
CA PRO A 41 -10.78 -24.18 -3.47
C PRO A 41 -11.46 -23.26 -4.47
N VAL A 42 -11.73 -22.02 -4.07
CA VAL A 42 -12.15 -20.99 -5.02
C VAL A 42 -10.99 -20.90 -6.00
N GLU A 43 -11.14 -21.51 -7.17
CA GLU A 43 -10.14 -21.49 -8.23
C GLU A 43 -9.96 -20.02 -8.61
N LYS A 44 -8.82 -19.45 -8.22
CA LYS A 44 -8.53 -18.04 -8.50
C LYS A 44 -8.40 -17.88 -10.01
N GLU A 45 -8.92 -16.77 -10.52
CA GLU A 45 -8.74 -16.42 -11.93
C GLU A 45 -7.24 -16.33 -12.25
N PRO A 46 -6.79 -16.82 -13.42
CA PRO A 46 -5.37 -16.84 -13.80
C PRO A 46 -4.69 -15.47 -13.74
N GLU A 47 -5.44 -14.41 -14.06
CA GLU A 47 -4.96 -13.03 -14.00
C GLU A 47 -4.70 -12.57 -12.55
N GLN A 48 -5.60 -12.92 -11.62
CA GLN A 48 -5.42 -12.60 -10.21
C GLN A 48 -4.18 -13.31 -9.66
N GLN A 49 -4.02 -14.59 -9.96
CA GLN A 49 -2.85 -15.35 -9.52
C GLN A 49 -1.54 -14.77 -10.07
N PHE A 50 -1.54 -14.34 -11.33
CA PHE A 50 -0.38 -13.69 -11.93
C PHE A 50 0.01 -12.38 -11.23
N ILE A 51 -0.96 -11.53 -10.86
CA ILE A 51 -0.70 -10.28 -10.15
C ILE A 51 -0.19 -10.56 -8.72
N GLU A 52 -0.76 -11.54 -8.02
CA GLU A 52 -0.29 -11.98 -6.71
C GLU A 52 1.18 -12.45 -6.77
N ASP A 53 1.54 -13.27 -7.76
CA ASP A 53 2.92 -13.72 -7.97
C ASP A 53 3.89 -12.54 -8.21
N MET A 54 3.46 -11.48 -8.93
CA MET A 54 4.29 -10.29 -9.13
C MET A 54 4.46 -9.49 -7.83
N TRP A 55 3.42 -9.40 -6.99
CA TRP A 55 3.52 -8.76 -5.69
C TRP A 55 4.44 -9.52 -4.73
N ASP A 56 4.40 -10.85 -4.74
CA ASP A 56 5.31 -11.69 -3.96
C ASP A 56 6.77 -11.47 -4.39
N LYS A 57 7.03 -11.42 -5.70
CA LYS A 57 8.36 -11.06 -6.21
C LYS A 57 8.78 -9.67 -5.74
N GLN A 58 7.88 -8.70 -5.81
CA GLN A 58 8.17 -7.33 -5.39
C GLN A 58 8.52 -7.25 -3.90
N ALA A 59 7.80 -8.00 -3.06
CA ALA A 59 8.06 -8.10 -1.64
C ALA A 59 9.41 -8.74 -1.30
N ALA A 60 9.87 -9.65 -2.14
CA ALA A 60 11.18 -10.28 -1.99
C ALA A 60 12.35 -9.40 -2.45
N ARG A 61 12.10 -8.25 -3.12
CA ARG A 61 13.19 -7.40 -3.65
C ARG A 61 13.86 -6.57 -2.55
N PRO A 62 15.21 -6.53 -2.51
CA PRO A 62 15.92 -5.62 -1.62
C PRO A 62 15.53 -4.17 -1.89
N GLY A 63 15.18 -3.43 -0.83
CA GLY A 63 14.80 -2.02 -0.92
C GLY A 63 13.31 -1.76 -1.18
N ALA A 64 12.50 -2.80 -1.44
CA ALA A 64 11.05 -2.64 -1.46
C ALA A 64 10.50 -2.49 -0.03
N ASP A 65 9.62 -1.51 0.18
CA ASP A 65 8.89 -1.32 1.44
C ASP A 65 7.40 -1.57 1.18
N ILE A 66 7.03 -2.85 1.13
CA ILE A 66 5.68 -3.29 0.78
C ILE A 66 4.63 -2.84 1.79
N GLU A 67 4.97 -2.79 3.08
CA GLU A 67 4.06 -2.29 4.10
C GLU A 67 3.73 -0.81 3.83
N LYS A 68 4.74 0.00 3.51
CA LYS A 68 4.55 1.39 3.09
C LYS A 68 3.77 1.50 1.78
N VAL A 69 4.03 0.65 0.79
CA VAL A 69 3.26 0.62 -0.47
C VAL A 69 1.76 0.41 -0.20
N PHE A 70 1.39 -0.60 0.58
CA PHE A 70 -0.02 -0.86 0.89
C PHE A 70 -0.66 0.26 1.70
N ARG A 71 0.06 0.83 2.68
CA ARG A 71 -0.42 1.98 3.45
C ARG A 71 -0.70 3.18 2.55
N LEU A 72 0.24 3.54 1.67
CA LEU A 72 0.10 4.67 0.76
C LEU A 72 -0.99 4.43 -0.29
N TYR A 73 -1.17 3.18 -0.73
CA TYR A 73 -2.27 2.83 -1.63
C TYR A 73 -3.64 3.02 -0.96
N GLN A 74 -3.78 2.61 0.30
CA GLN A 74 -5.01 2.85 1.08
C GLN A 74 -5.27 4.35 1.30
N GLU A 75 -4.22 5.11 1.61
CA GLU A 75 -4.29 6.57 1.73
C GLU A 75 -4.75 7.21 0.41
N LYS A 76 -4.15 6.80 -0.72
CA LYS A 76 -4.56 7.22 -2.06
C LYS A 76 -6.04 6.94 -2.30
N ALA A 77 -6.49 5.71 -2.04
CA ALA A 77 -7.87 5.30 -2.23
C ALA A 77 -8.86 6.07 -1.34
N ALA A 78 -8.45 6.48 -0.14
CA ALA A 78 -9.26 7.25 0.79
C ALA A 78 -9.49 8.71 0.34
N ILE A 79 -8.52 9.30 -0.38
CA ILE A 79 -8.63 10.68 -0.90
C ILE A 79 -9.60 10.76 -2.09
N GLY A 80 -9.64 9.73 -2.94
CA GLY A 80 -10.61 9.66 -4.01
C GLY A 80 -10.29 8.66 -5.13
N PRO A 81 -11.23 8.43 -6.06
CA PRO A 81 -11.18 7.32 -7.01
C PRO A 81 -10.14 7.47 -8.14
N LYS A 82 -9.33 8.53 -8.17
CA LYS A 82 -8.36 8.86 -9.23
C LYS A 82 -7.23 9.76 -8.68
N ASN A 83 -6.21 10.01 -9.50
CA ASN A 83 -5.01 10.84 -9.29
C ASN A 83 -5.15 12.21 -8.58
N MET A 84 -6.35 12.66 -8.22
CA MET A 84 -6.55 13.75 -7.26
C MET A 84 -5.80 13.48 -5.94
N ALA A 85 -5.64 12.21 -5.58
CA ALA A 85 -4.87 11.77 -4.43
C ALA A 85 -3.34 11.94 -4.57
N CYS A 86 -2.85 12.11 -5.80
CA CYS A 86 -1.41 12.19 -6.07
C CYS A 86 -0.86 13.60 -5.90
N TRP A 87 -1.70 14.62 -5.92
CA TRP A 87 -1.25 16.01 -5.85
C TRP A 87 -2.22 16.87 -5.05
N ASP A 88 -1.71 17.40 -3.93
CA ASP A 88 -2.37 18.46 -3.17
C ASP A 88 -1.57 19.77 -3.33
N PRO A 89 -2.13 20.81 -3.97
CA PRO A 89 -1.45 22.10 -4.11
C PRO A 89 -1.11 22.75 -2.77
N GLN A 90 -1.82 22.39 -1.70
CA GLN A 90 -1.63 22.92 -0.35
C GLN A 90 -0.58 22.12 0.44
N ASN A 91 -0.21 20.93 -0.03
CA ASN A 91 0.75 20.06 0.59
C ASN A 91 1.74 19.48 -0.43
N ILE A 92 2.66 20.34 -0.89
CA ILE A 92 3.71 20.00 -1.86
C ILE A 92 4.69 18.94 -1.32
N GLU A 93 4.72 18.74 0.00
CA GLU A 93 5.62 17.80 0.67
C GLU A 93 5.08 16.36 0.73
N ALA A 94 3.76 16.17 0.65
CA ALA A 94 3.11 14.86 0.76
C ALA A 94 2.55 14.38 -0.59
N ASP A 95 3.44 14.13 -1.56
CA ASP A 95 3.06 13.46 -2.82
C ASP A 95 2.98 11.95 -2.59
N VAL A 96 1.78 11.49 -2.22
CA VAL A 96 1.46 10.09 -1.93
C VAL A 96 1.86 9.17 -3.07
N CYS A 97 1.65 9.58 -4.33
CA CYS A 97 1.93 8.73 -5.48
C CYS A 97 3.43 8.65 -5.80
N THR A 98 4.18 9.74 -5.66
CA THR A 98 5.65 9.72 -5.72
C THR A 98 6.21 8.82 -4.63
N GLU A 99 5.74 8.95 -3.39
CA GLU A 99 6.23 8.12 -2.28
C GLU A 99 5.84 6.65 -2.43
N LEU A 100 4.67 6.37 -3.01
CA LEU A 100 4.22 5.01 -3.30
C LEU A 100 5.17 4.35 -4.31
N VAL A 101 5.43 5.03 -5.43
CA VAL A 101 6.33 4.53 -6.48
C VAL A 101 7.76 4.35 -5.95
N LYS A 102 8.27 5.29 -5.15
CA LYS A 102 9.61 5.18 -4.53
C LYS A 102 9.72 4.04 -3.52
N SER A 103 8.61 3.64 -2.90
CA SER A 103 8.58 2.52 -1.95
C SER A 103 8.58 1.17 -2.68
N MET A 104 8.37 1.18 -4.00
CA MET A 104 8.55 0.04 -4.89
C MET A 104 9.97 0.01 -5.45
N VAL A 105 10.44 -1.17 -5.87
CA VAL A 105 11.66 -1.35 -6.67
C VAL A 105 11.25 -1.44 -8.13
N LEU A 106 11.49 -0.38 -8.90
CA LEU A 106 11.22 -0.35 -10.35
C LEU A 106 12.46 -0.56 -11.21
N LEU A 107 13.63 -0.11 -10.76
CA LEU A 107 14.87 -0.23 -11.51
C LEU A 107 15.32 -1.69 -11.61
N ASP A 108 15.92 -2.03 -12.76
CA ASP A 108 16.38 -3.38 -13.08
C ASP A 108 15.26 -4.43 -13.06
N VAL A 109 14.02 -3.99 -13.30
CA VAL A 109 12.83 -4.87 -13.41
C VAL A 109 12.29 -4.82 -14.84
N HIS A 110 11.88 -5.99 -15.33
CA HIS A 110 11.30 -6.11 -16.66
C HIS A 110 9.88 -5.53 -16.69
N LEU A 111 9.51 -4.82 -17.76
CA LEU A 111 8.20 -4.21 -17.95
C LEU A 111 7.02 -5.17 -17.73
N LYS A 112 7.16 -6.44 -18.15
CA LYS A 112 6.13 -7.47 -17.96
C LYS A 112 5.76 -7.72 -16.49
N GLU A 113 6.65 -7.38 -15.56
CA GLU A 113 6.42 -7.50 -14.11
C GLU A 113 5.93 -6.17 -13.53
N ILE A 114 6.47 -5.03 -13.98
CA ILE A 114 6.11 -3.71 -13.44
C ILE A 114 4.75 -3.22 -13.90
N ILE A 115 4.39 -3.40 -15.18
CA ILE A 115 3.14 -2.88 -15.72
C ILE A 115 1.91 -3.40 -14.94
N PRO A 116 1.75 -4.71 -14.68
CA PRO A 116 0.64 -5.22 -13.89
C PRO A 116 0.59 -4.65 -12.47
N LEU A 117 1.75 -4.39 -11.85
CA LEU A 117 1.81 -3.80 -10.52
C LEU A 117 1.33 -2.35 -10.53
N LEU A 118 1.79 -1.53 -11.49
CA LEU A 118 1.34 -0.14 -11.64
C LEU A 118 -0.17 -0.07 -11.95
N ASP A 119 -0.66 -0.96 -12.81
CA ASP A 119 -2.08 -1.08 -13.13
C ASP A 119 -2.90 -1.48 -11.89
N SER A 120 -2.42 -2.44 -11.09
CA SER A 120 -3.08 -2.86 -9.84
C SER A 120 -3.13 -1.77 -8.77
N LEU A 121 -2.20 -0.80 -8.83
CA LEU A 121 -2.17 0.39 -7.98
C LEU A 121 -2.94 1.56 -8.58
N GLU A 122 -3.57 1.38 -9.74
CA GLU A 122 -4.25 2.41 -10.51
C GLU A 122 -3.36 3.64 -10.79
N LEU A 123 -2.07 3.41 -11.02
CA LEU A 123 -1.11 4.47 -11.35
C LEU A 123 -0.99 4.56 -12.88
N PRO A 124 -1.33 5.71 -13.49
CA PRO A 124 -1.10 5.87 -14.91
C PRO A 124 0.41 5.79 -15.19
N TRP A 125 0.76 5.21 -16.33
CA TRP A 125 2.15 5.09 -16.73
C TRP A 125 2.30 5.26 -18.24
N ARG A 126 3.51 5.62 -18.69
CA ARG A 126 3.87 5.64 -20.11
C ARG A 126 5.37 5.42 -20.29
N LEU A 127 5.76 4.92 -21.45
CA LEU A 127 7.16 4.88 -21.88
C LEU A 127 7.54 6.24 -22.47
N VAL A 128 8.65 6.81 -21.99
CA VAL A 128 9.21 8.06 -22.52
C VAL A 128 10.52 7.85 -23.26
N VAL A 129 11.24 6.78 -22.94
CA VAL A 129 12.44 6.32 -23.65
C VAL A 129 12.40 4.80 -23.72
N ARG A 130 12.69 4.24 -24.90
CA ARG A 130 12.85 2.79 -25.11
C ARG A 130 14.05 2.56 -25.99
N ASP A 131 14.99 1.73 -25.53
CA ASP A 131 16.19 1.35 -26.28
C ASP A 131 16.99 2.58 -26.78
N CYS A 132 17.18 3.54 -25.86
CA CYS A 132 17.82 4.84 -26.11
C CYS A 132 17.07 5.78 -27.08
N GLU A 133 15.87 5.41 -27.52
CA GLU A 133 15.04 6.21 -28.41
C GLU A 133 13.89 6.89 -27.66
N PRO A 134 13.77 8.24 -27.72
CA PRO A 134 12.63 8.95 -27.15
C PRO A 134 11.31 8.53 -27.77
N GLN A 135 10.27 8.40 -26.95
CA GLN A 135 8.93 8.02 -27.38
C GLN A 135 8.05 9.25 -27.61
N ALA A 136 7.20 9.19 -28.64
CA ALA A 136 6.22 10.24 -28.89
C ALA A 136 5.11 10.18 -27.83
N VAL A 137 5.06 11.19 -26.96
CA VAL A 137 4.06 11.31 -25.90
C VAL A 137 3.36 12.67 -25.94
N THR A 138 2.14 12.71 -25.43
CA THR A 138 1.35 13.94 -25.30
C THR A 138 1.98 14.87 -24.25
N LYS A 139 1.80 16.19 -24.42
CA LYS A 139 2.35 17.23 -23.51
C LYS A 139 1.40 17.60 -22.36
N ASP A 140 0.39 16.78 -22.10
CA ASP A 140 -0.47 16.94 -20.93
C ASP A 140 0.28 16.54 -19.65
N ILE A 141 -0.15 17.08 -18.51
CA ILE A 141 0.34 16.68 -17.18
C ILE A 141 -0.76 15.87 -16.51
N GLN A 142 -0.38 14.74 -15.94
CA GLN A 142 -1.26 13.90 -15.14
C GLN A 142 -0.53 13.56 -13.84
N ALA A 143 -0.97 14.15 -12.74
CA ALA A 143 -0.43 13.89 -11.41
C ALA A 143 -0.33 12.37 -11.14
N GLY A 144 0.80 11.94 -10.58
CA GLY A 144 1.08 10.55 -10.29
C GLY A 144 1.44 9.67 -11.49
N ARG A 145 1.51 10.22 -12.70
CA ARG A 145 1.91 9.43 -13.88
C ARG A 145 3.37 9.05 -13.84
N VAL A 146 3.60 7.74 -13.92
CA VAL A 146 4.94 7.14 -13.96
C VAL A 146 5.45 7.15 -15.39
N ASN A 147 6.51 7.92 -15.62
CA ASN A 147 7.22 7.95 -16.89
C ASN A 147 8.39 6.97 -16.78
N LEU A 148 8.40 5.94 -17.62
CA LEU A 148 9.38 4.86 -17.60
C LEU A 148 10.38 5.00 -18.75
N GLU A 149 11.64 4.73 -18.45
CA GLU A 149 12.75 4.61 -19.40
C GLU A 149 13.25 3.17 -19.39
N THR A 150 13.43 2.57 -20.56
CA THR A 150 13.82 1.15 -20.67
C THR A 150 14.92 0.88 -21.68
N ILE A 151 15.65 -0.21 -21.45
CA ILE A 151 16.56 -0.87 -22.40
C ILE A 151 16.25 -2.36 -22.36
N ASP A 152 16.02 -2.99 -23.52
CA ASP A 152 15.65 -4.42 -23.64
C ASP A 152 14.46 -4.79 -22.73
N ASP A 153 13.46 -3.91 -22.68
CA ASP A 153 12.28 -4.00 -21.80
C ASP A 153 12.57 -4.05 -20.28
N VAL A 154 13.79 -3.73 -19.86
CA VAL A 154 14.18 -3.55 -18.45
C VAL A 154 14.16 -2.06 -18.12
N VAL A 155 13.55 -1.69 -16.99
CA VAL A 155 13.47 -0.32 -16.51
C VAL A 155 14.84 0.16 -16.02
N THR A 156 15.36 1.22 -16.65
CA THR A 156 16.65 1.84 -16.34
C THR A 156 16.51 3.22 -15.70
N GLY A 157 15.33 3.83 -15.83
CA GLY A 157 15.02 5.13 -15.25
C GLY A 157 13.52 5.32 -15.12
N TYR A 158 13.11 6.21 -14.21
CA TYR A 158 11.73 6.65 -14.11
C TYR A 158 11.62 8.02 -13.43
N PHE A 159 10.51 8.70 -13.67
CA PHE A 159 10.08 9.85 -12.88
C PHE A 159 8.56 9.90 -12.75
N VAL A 160 8.07 10.53 -11.68
CA VAL A 160 6.63 10.70 -11.42
C VAL A 160 6.25 12.15 -11.67
N GLU A 161 5.17 12.36 -12.42
CA GLU A 161 4.61 13.69 -12.66
C GLU A 161 3.93 14.25 -11.41
N ARG A 162 4.18 15.53 -11.16
CA ARG A 162 3.63 16.31 -10.05
C ARG A 162 2.71 17.40 -10.60
#